data_AF-T1DDS8-F1
#
_entry.id   AF-T1DDS8-F1
#
_cell.length_a   1.000
_cell.length_b   1.000
_cell.length_c   1.000
_cell.angle_alpha   90.00
_cell.angle_beta   90.00
_cell.angle_gamma   90.00
#
_symmetry.space_group_name_H-M   'P 1'
#
loop_
_entity.id
_entity.type
_entity.pdbx_description
1 polymer ?
#
loop_
_entity_poly.entity_id
_entity_poly.type
_entity_poly.pdbx_seq_one_letter_code
_entity_poly.pdbx_strand_id
1 'polypeptide(L)'
;PTVRNQVNALRWFARFLEHHHRGAIDASVINRDLIESYLSWVSTGTLVAHTRVRYLIYLRAFFDHCRRYGWLPELVATATLYAEDLPRTDRPLPRFISEFVMAKLESEANLARLPDLSTRHLVVLLIETGLRCSDACALVFQPDHRRQRRLAVPA
;
A
#
# COMPACT_ATOMS: atom_id res chain seq x y z
N PRO A 1 -0.97 -3.98 7.85
CA PRO A 1 -0.98 -3.61 6.41
C PRO A 1 0.33 -3.94 5.66
N THR A 2 1.49 -3.59 6.23
CA THR A 2 2.81 -3.73 5.59
C THR A 2 3.23 -5.18 5.34
N VAL A 3 3.08 -6.07 6.34
CA VAL A 3 3.40 -7.51 6.20
C VAL A 3 2.54 -8.18 5.13
N ARG A 4 1.23 -7.88 5.10
CA ARG A 4 0.33 -8.41 4.06
C ARG A 4 0.78 -8.04 2.65
N ASN A 5 1.25 -6.80 2.45
CA ASN A 5 1.72 -6.37 1.15
C ASN A 5 3.07 -7.02 0.77
N GLN A 6 3.96 -7.25 1.75
CA GLN A 6 5.19 -8.01 1.53
C GLN A 6 4.89 -9.45 1.11
N VAL A 7 4.00 -10.14 1.83
CA VAL A 7 3.56 -11.50 1.48
C VAL A 7 2.94 -11.54 0.08
N ASN A 8 2.11 -10.55 -0.27
CA ASN A 8 1.53 -10.48 -1.61
C ASN A 8 2.58 -10.25 -2.71
N ALA A 9 3.61 -9.46 -2.45
CA ALA A 9 4.72 -9.28 -3.37
C ALA A 9 5.49 -10.60 -3.60
N LEU A 10 5.77 -11.34 -2.52
CA LEU A 10 6.42 -12.65 -2.60
C LEU A 10 5.55 -13.69 -3.33
N ARG A 11 4.25 -13.73 -3.06
CA ARG A 11 3.30 -14.59 -3.80
C ARG A 11 3.26 -14.24 -5.29
N TRP A 12 3.36 -12.96 -5.63
CA TRP A 12 3.39 -12.52 -7.02
C TRP A 12 4.68 -12.96 -7.73
N PHE A 13 5.82 -12.86 -7.06
CA PHE A 13 7.08 -13.39 -7.56
C PHE A 13 7.04 -14.91 -7.70
N ALA A 14 6.48 -15.63 -6.72
CA ALA A 14 6.32 -17.09 -6.80
C ALA A 14 5.49 -17.53 -8.02
N ARG A 15 4.41 -16.80 -8.36
CA ARG A 15 3.63 -17.06 -9.57
C ARG A 15 4.44 -16.90 -10.85
N PHE A 16 5.32 -15.91 -10.90
CA PHE A 16 6.26 -15.77 -12.02
C PHE A 16 7.17 -16.98 -12.12
N LEU A 17 7.74 -17.42 -10.99
CA LEU A 17 8.59 -18.61 -10.95
C LEU A 17 7.84 -19.85 -11.43
N GLU A 18 6.62 -20.10 -10.95
CA GLU A 18 5.79 -21.25 -11.38
C GLU A 18 5.48 -21.23 -12.88
N HIS A 19 5.29 -20.04 -13.46
CA HIS A 19 4.97 -19.91 -14.89
C HIS A 19 6.19 -20.13 -15.79
N HIS A 20 7.36 -19.61 -15.39
CA HIS A 20 8.57 -19.60 -16.21
C HIS A 20 9.56 -20.74 -15.89
N HIS A 21 9.48 -21.32 -14.70
CA HIS A 21 10.34 -22.41 -14.24
C HIS A 21 9.49 -23.56 -13.68
N ARG A 22 9.28 -24.60 -14.48
CA ARG A 22 8.58 -25.81 -14.05
C ARG A 22 9.55 -26.74 -13.34
N GLY A 23 9.52 -26.77 -12.01
CA GLY A 23 10.29 -27.72 -11.21
C GLY A 23 10.66 -27.21 -9.82
N ALA A 24 11.34 -28.05 -9.05
CA ALA A 24 11.98 -27.61 -7.81
C ALA A 24 13.11 -26.65 -8.15
N ILE A 25 12.97 -25.40 -7.72
CA ILE A 25 13.95 -24.35 -7.89
C ILE A 25 14.60 -24.07 -6.54
N ASP A 26 15.93 -23.98 -6.54
CA ASP A 26 16.70 -23.50 -5.39
C ASP A 26 17.06 -22.02 -5.57
N ALA A 27 17.43 -21.33 -4.49
CA ALA A 27 17.74 -19.90 -4.53
C ALA A 27 18.91 -19.54 -5.47
N SER A 28 19.78 -20.50 -5.80
CA SER A 28 20.84 -20.38 -6.82
C SER A 28 20.33 -20.01 -8.22
N VAL A 29 19.08 -20.34 -8.56
CA VAL A 29 18.50 -19.95 -9.87
C VAL A 29 18.13 -18.46 -9.92
N ILE A 30 18.03 -17.81 -8.75
CA ILE A 30 17.72 -16.38 -8.66
C ILE A 30 19.01 -15.63 -8.95
N ASN A 31 19.17 -15.21 -10.20
CA ASN A 31 20.29 -14.44 -10.71
C ASN A 31 19.79 -13.15 -11.39
N ARG A 32 20.70 -12.39 -12.01
CA ARG A 32 20.33 -11.15 -12.71
C ARG A 32 19.36 -11.41 -13.87
N ASP A 33 19.61 -12.42 -14.69
CA ASP A 33 18.78 -12.74 -15.87
C ASP A 33 17.34 -13.09 -15.49
N LEU A 34 17.15 -13.80 -14.37
CA LEU A 34 15.83 -14.10 -13.82
C LEU A 34 15.11 -12.82 -13.36
N ILE A 35 15.83 -11.91 -12.71
CA ILE A 35 15.27 -10.63 -12.27
C ILE A 35 14.87 -9.78 -13.47
N GLU A 36 15.69 -9.74 -14.53
CA GLU A 36 15.36 -9.01 -15.76
C GLU A 36 14.13 -9.61 -16.46
N SER A 37 14.05 -10.94 -16.50
CA SER A 37 12.86 -11.66 -16.99
C SER A 37 11.62 -11.33 -16.16
N TYR A 38 11.76 -11.26 -14.83
CA TYR A 38 10.68 -10.87 -13.94
C TYR A 38 10.26 -9.41 -14.15
N LEU A 39 11.20 -8.48 -14.29
CA LEU A 39 10.92 -7.07 -14.59
C LEU A 39 10.17 -6.93 -15.91
N SER A 40 10.57 -7.68 -16.95
CA SER A 40 9.88 -7.74 -18.23
C SER A 40 8.45 -8.27 -18.08
N TRP A 41 8.27 -9.39 -17.38
CA TRP A 41 6.94 -9.98 -17.12
C TRP A 41 6.03 -9.03 -16.34
N VAL A 42 6.56 -8.38 -15.30
CA VAL A 42 5.82 -7.40 -14.50
C VAL A 42 5.51 -6.12 -15.29
N SER A 43 6.34 -5.77 -16.29
CA SER A 43 6.08 -4.61 -17.15
C SER A 43 4.89 -4.80 -18.09
N THR A 44 4.66 -6.04 -18.54
CA THR A 44 3.57 -6.44 -19.44
C THR A 44 2.33 -6.99 -18.72
N GLY A 45 2.44 -7.22 -17.41
CA GLY A 45 1.35 -7.74 -16.58
C GLY A 45 0.22 -6.74 -16.29
N THR A 46 -0.81 -7.22 -15.59
CA THR A 46 -2.04 -6.47 -15.29
C THR A 46 -1.97 -5.59 -14.03
N LEU A 47 -0.82 -5.55 -13.37
CA LEU A 47 -0.66 -4.76 -12.14
C LEU A 47 -0.67 -3.26 -12.47
N VAL A 48 -1.51 -2.51 -11.75
CA VAL A 48 -1.46 -1.04 -11.74
C VAL A 48 -0.08 -0.55 -11.29
N ALA A 49 0.38 0.55 -11.89
CA ALA A 49 1.76 1.05 -11.75
C ALA A 49 2.24 1.14 -10.29
N HIS A 50 1.41 1.69 -9.40
CA HIS A 50 1.75 1.85 -8.00
C HIS A 50 1.95 0.52 -7.26
N THR A 51 1.18 -0.52 -7.61
CA THR A 51 1.28 -1.86 -7.01
C THR A 51 2.53 -2.56 -7.51
N ARG A 52 2.81 -2.45 -8.80
CA ARG A 52 4.04 -2.96 -9.43
C ARG A 52 5.28 -2.44 -8.71
N VAL A 53 5.43 -1.12 -8.58
CA VAL A 53 6.60 -0.53 -7.91
C VAL A 53 6.70 -0.99 -6.46
N ARG A 54 5.58 -1.00 -5.75
CA ARG A 54 5.54 -1.47 -4.36
C ARG A 54 5.99 -2.93 -4.21
N TYR A 55 5.60 -3.81 -5.13
CA TYR A 55 6.01 -5.21 -5.09
C TYR A 55 7.50 -5.37 -5.36
N LEU A 56 8.06 -4.61 -6.31
CA LEU A 56 9.50 -4.61 -6.58
C LEU A 56 10.32 -4.10 -5.38
N ILE A 57 9.84 -3.05 -4.70
CA ILE A 57 10.47 -2.56 -3.47
C ILE A 57 10.47 -3.62 -2.37
N TYR A 58 9.35 -4.33 -2.16
CA TYR A 58 9.30 -5.39 -1.15
C TYR A 58 10.15 -6.60 -1.51
N LEU A 59 10.22 -6.97 -2.79
CA LEU A 59 11.10 -8.06 -3.25
C LEU A 59 12.57 -7.69 -3.05
N ARG A 60 12.96 -6.46 -3.40
CA ARG A 60 14.31 -5.93 -3.12
C ARG A 60 14.65 -6.02 -1.64
N ALA A 61 13.79 -5.47 -0.78
CA ALA A 61 14.00 -5.51 0.65
C ALA A 61 14.10 -6.95 1.18
N PHE A 62 13.31 -7.88 0.65
CA PHE A 62 13.40 -9.29 1.00
C PHE A 62 14.75 -9.90 0.63
N PHE A 63 15.25 -9.69 -0.59
CA PHE A 63 16.58 -10.18 -0.99
C PHE A 63 17.70 -9.56 -0.16
N ASP A 64 17.62 -8.28 0.18
CA ASP A 64 18.58 -7.61 1.06
C ASP A 64 18.55 -8.22 2.47
N HIS A 65 17.37 -8.56 2.99
CA HIS A 65 17.23 -9.28 4.26
C HIS A 65 17.80 -10.70 4.19
N CYS A 66 17.54 -11.44 3.10
CA CYS A 66 18.08 -12.77 2.89
C CYS A 66 19.61 -12.77 2.91
N ARG A 67 20.24 -11.78 2.26
CA ARG A 67 21.71 -11.60 2.29
C ARG A 67 22.20 -11.24 3.69
N ARG A 68 21.55 -10.27 4.35
CA ARG A 68 21.96 -9.78 5.67
C ARG A 68 21.92 -10.87 6.74
N TYR A 69 20.93 -11.74 6.69
CA TYR A 69 20.69 -12.76 7.72
C TYR A 69 21.01 -14.18 7.26
N GLY A 70 21.51 -14.37 6.04
CA GLY A 70 21.85 -15.69 5.49
C GLY A 70 20.66 -16.63 5.31
N TRP A 71 19.43 -16.10 5.14
CA TRP A 71 18.23 -16.95 5.00
C TRP A 71 18.17 -17.73 3.69
N LEU A 72 18.81 -17.20 2.64
CA LEU A 72 18.96 -17.86 1.35
C LEU A 72 20.45 -17.83 0.99
N PRO A 73 21.27 -18.79 1.49
CA PRO A 73 22.72 -18.77 1.29
C PRO A 73 23.12 -18.92 -0.19
N GLU A 74 22.32 -19.64 -0.97
CA GLU A 74 22.53 -19.83 -2.41
C GLU A 74 22.07 -18.63 -3.26
N LEU A 75 21.52 -17.57 -2.65
CA LEU A 75 21.07 -16.38 -3.39
C LEU A 75 22.27 -15.65 -4.01
N VAL A 76 22.32 -15.61 -5.33
CA VAL A 76 23.44 -15.02 -6.07
C VAL A 76 23.55 -13.51 -5.77
N ALA A 77 24.78 -13.02 -5.59
CA ALA A 77 25.04 -11.59 -5.33
C ALA A 77 24.50 -10.68 -6.46
N THR A 78 24.51 -11.17 -7.69
CA THR A 78 24.01 -10.47 -8.89
C THR A 78 22.48 -10.35 -8.92
N ALA A 79 21.76 -11.08 -8.06
CA ALA A 79 20.30 -11.05 -7.94
C ALA A 79 19.78 -9.77 -7.24
N THR A 80 20.29 -8.61 -7.64
CA THR A 80 20.00 -7.33 -7.00
C THR A 80 19.06 -6.50 -7.86
N LEU A 81 18.03 -5.96 -7.21
CA LEU A 81 17.11 -4.97 -7.77
C LEU A 81 17.65 -3.58 -7.45
N TYR A 82 18.11 -2.85 -8.47
CA TYR A 82 18.64 -1.52 -8.32
C TYR A 82 17.52 -0.46 -8.36
N ALA A 83 17.86 0.81 -8.10
CA ALA A 83 16.86 1.88 -8.08
C ALA A 83 16.35 2.18 -9.50
N GLU A 84 17.24 2.07 -10.49
CA GLU A 84 17.01 2.23 -11.92
C GLU A 84 16.10 1.15 -12.52
N ASP A 85 16.04 -0.04 -11.90
CA ASP A 85 15.13 -1.11 -12.30
C ASP A 85 13.67 -0.81 -11.93
N LEU A 86 13.44 0.13 -10.99
CA LEU A 86 12.10 0.46 -10.53
C LEU A 86 11.41 1.41 -11.51
N PRO A 87 10.19 1.09 -11.97
CA PRO A 87 9.42 1.99 -12.83
C PRO A 87 9.26 3.36 -12.19
N ARG A 88 9.54 4.42 -12.95
CA ARG A 88 9.20 5.78 -12.53
C ARG A 88 7.69 5.86 -12.32
N THR A 89 7.29 6.32 -11.15
CA THR A 89 5.88 6.54 -10.83
C THR A 89 5.67 8.03 -10.70
N ASP A 90 4.87 8.59 -11.59
CA ASP A 90 4.37 9.94 -11.41
C ASP A 90 3.55 9.96 -10.13
N ARG A 91 3.82 10.93 -9.25
CA ARG A 91 3.00 11.13 -8.06
C ARG A 91 1.71 11.79 -8.51
N PRO A 92 0.57 11.06 -8.56
CA PRO A 92 -0.67 11.69 -8.94
C PRO A 92 -0.99 12.78 -7.94
N LEU A 93 -1.46 13.93 -8.42
CA LEU A 93 -1.98 14.97 -7.54
C LEU A 93 -3.18 14.41 -6.75
N PRO A 94 -3.35 14.84 -5.48
CA PRO A 94 -4.55 14.53 -4.73
C PRO A 94 -5.81 14.88 -5.55
N ARG A 95 -6.77 13.96 -5.56
CA ARG A 95 -8.05 14.19 -6.23
C ARG A 95 -8.95 14.99 -5.29
N PHE A 96 -8.92 16.31 -5.44
CA PHE A 96 -9.78 17.21 -4.67
C PHE A 96 -11.25 17.02 -5.05
N ILE A 97 -12.12 17.16 -4.05
CA ILE A 97 -13.57 17.19 -4.24
C ILE A 97 -13.93 18.61 -4.68
N SER A 98 -14.77 18.75 -5.71
CA SER A 98 -15.20 20.07 -6.16
C SER A 98 -16.13 20.73 -5.13
N GLU A 99 -16.14 22.05 -5.09
CA GLU A 99 -17.01 22.84 -4.20
C GLU A 99 -18.49 22.41 -4.30
N PHE A 100 -18.96 22.21 -5.53
CA PHE A 100 -20.32 21.74 -5.79
C PHE A 100 -20.63 20.38 -5.15
N VAL A 101 -19.66 19.48 -5.09
CA VAL A 101 -19.83 18.17 -4.45
C VAL A 101 -19.69 18.30 -2.92
N MET A 102 -18.78 19.15 -2.42
CA MET A 102 -18.66 19.45 -0.99
C MET A 102 -19.97 20.01 -0.42
N ALA A 103 -20.58 20.99 -1.10
CA ALA A 103 -21.88 21.54 -0.69
C ALA A 103 -22.99 20.47 -0.60
N LYS A 104 -22.92 19.43 -1.44
CA LYS A 104 -23.85 18.29 -1.34
C LYS A 104 -23.56 17.39 -0.14
N LEU A 105 -22.28 17.18 0.19
CA LEU A 105 -21.86 16.39 1.36
C LEU A 105 -22.19 17.10 2.67
N GLU A 106 -22.18 18.43 2.69
CA GLU A 106 -22.50 19.26 3.86
C GLU A 106 -24.01 19.48 4.06
N SER A 107 -24.82 19.29 3.01
CA SER A 107 -26.28 19.47 3.08
C SER A 107 -26.92 18.50 4.09
N GLU A 108 -27.62 19.05 5.09
CA GLU A 108 -28.35 18.26 6.09
C GLU A 108 -29.34 17.26 5.47
N ALA A 109 -30.04 17.67 4.40
CA ALA A 109 -30.98 16.82 3.69
C ALA A 109 -30.30 15.60 3.04
N ASN A 110 -29.08 15.77 2.52
CA ASN A 110 -28.31 14.66 1.95
C ASN A 110 -27.68 13.80 3.04
N LEU A 111 -27.16 14.41 4.11
CA LEU A 111 -26.63 13.70 5.27
C LEU A 111 -27.70 12.84 5.96
N ALA A 112 -28.95 13.29 5.98
CA ALA A 112 -30.09 12.52 6.50
C ALA A 112 -30.41 11.26 5.70
N ARG A 113 -29.84 11.10 4.48
CA ARG A 113 -29.99 9.89 3.65
C ARG A 113 -28.98 8.79 4.01
N LEU A 114 -28.00 9.11 4.86
CA LEU A 114 -27.02 8.13 5.35
C LEU A 114 -27.70 7.14 6.31
N PRO A 115 -27.23 5.88 6.38
CA PRO A 115 -27.94 4.80 7.05
C PRO A 115 -28.09 4.98 8.55
N ASP A 116 -27.16 5.68 9.21
CA ASP A 116 -27.15 5.86 10.65
C ASP A 116 -26.46 7.17 11.09
N LEU A 117 -26.73 7.58 12.33
CA LEU A 117 -26.18 8.80 12.93
C LEU A 117 -24.66 8.76 13.08
N SER A 118 -24.05 7.60 13.30
CA SER A 118 -22.59 7.48 13.45
C SER A 118 -21.91 7.75 12.13
N THR A 119 -22.41 7.17 11.03
CA THR A 119 -21.91 7.44 9.69
C THR A 119 -22.08 8.91 9.32
N ARG A 120 -23.21 9.53 9.67
CA ARG A 120 -23.44 10.98 9.46
C ARG A 120 -22.42 11.83 10.22
N HIS A 121 -22.22 11.59 11.51
CA HIS A 121 -21.25 12.33 12.30
C HIS A 121 -19.82 12.10 11.84
N LEU A 122 -19.48 10.88 11.39
CA LEU A 122 -18.18 10.57 10.84
C LEU A 122 -17.88 11.40 9.60
N VAL A 123 -18.84 11.56 8.67
CA VAL A 123 -18.68 12.41 7.49
C VAL A 123 -18.39 13.86 7.88
N VAL A 124 -19.21 14.44 8.78
CA VAL A 124 -19.00 15.82 9.27
C VAL A 124 -17.64 15.95 9.94
N LEU A 125 -17.27 15.02 10.81
CA LEU A 125 -15.99 15.03 11.51
C LEU A 125 -14.82 14.96 10.53
N LEU A 126 -14.87 14.10 9.51
CA LEU A 126 -13.82 14.02 8.49
C LEU A 126 -13.67 15.32 7.70
N ILE A 127 -14.79 15.97 7.36
CA ILE A 127 -14.79 17.27 6.65
C ILE A 127 -14.15 18.36 7.52
N GLU A 128 -14.59 18.48 8.77
CA GLU A 128 -14.17 19.56 9.69
C GLU A 128 -12.72 19.41 10.20
N THR A 129 -12.20 18.19 10.24
CA THR A 129 -10.91 17.89 10.89
C THR A 129 -9.82 17.44 9.92
N GLY A 130 -10.19 16.96 8.74
CA GLY A 130 -9.24 16.33 7.81
C GLY A 130 -8.58 15.06 8.35
N LEU A 131 -9.12 14.44 9.41
CA LEU A 131 -8.61 13.19 9.96
C LEU A 131 -8.64 12.08 8.91
N ARG A 132 -7.72 11.12 9.03
CA ARG A 132 -7.84 9.88 8.25
C ARG A 132 -9.04 9.09 8.77
N CYS A 133 -9.72 8.39 7.88
CA CYS A 133 -10.87 7.55 8.23
C CYS A 133 -10.54 6.55 9.36
N SER A 134 -9.35 5.93 9.33
CA SER A 134 -8.88 5.06 10.42
C SER A 134 -8.82 5.77 11.77
N ASP A 135 -8.29 6.99 11.77
CA ASP A 135 -8.01 7.75 12.98
C ASP A 135 -9.32 8.27 13.57
N ALA A 136 -10.24 8.75 12.71
CA ALA A 136 -11.58 9.14 13.09
C ALA A 136 -12.39 7.97 13.68
N CYS A 137 -12.30 6.77 13.08
CA CYS A 137 -12.95 5.57 13.60
C CYS A 137 -12.34 5.06 14.91
N ALA A 138 -11.11 5.45 15.24
CA ALA A 138 -10.41 5.08 16.47
C ALA A 138 -10.59 6.09 17.61
N LEU A 139 -11.36 7.18 17.40
CA LEU A 139 -11.59 8.19 18.42
C LEU A 139 -12.32 7.59 19.63
N VAL A 140 -11.72 7.77 20.79
CA VAL A 140 -12.31 7.38 22.07
C VAL A 140 -13.06 8.56 22.66
N PHE A 141 -14.28 8.31 23.15
CA PHE A 141 -15.03 9.33 23.86
C PHE A 141 -14.31 9.70 25.16
N GLN A 142 -13.88 10.96 25.29
CA GLN A 142 -13.27 11.49 26.51
C GLN A 142 -14.21 12.52 27.16
N PRO A 143 -14.79 12.21 28.34
CA PRO A 143 -15.84 13.03 28.93
C PRO A 143 -15.39 14.42 29.43
N ASP A 144 -14.09 14.62 29.68
CA ASP A 144 -13.60 15.77 30.46
C ASP A 144 -13.00 16.95 29.64
N HIS A 145 -13.04 16.89 28.30
CA HIS A 145 -12.42 17.92 27.44
C HIS A 145 -13.34 19.09 27.05
N ARG A 146 -14.42 19.36 27.80
CA ARG A 146 -15.39 20.42 27.50
C ARG A 146 -14.84 21.85 27.38
N ARG A 147 -13.56 22.11 27.70
CA ARG A 147 -12.94 23.44 27.62
C ARG A 147 -11.88 23.64 26.53
N GLN A 148 -11.51 22.62 25.75
CA GLN A 148 -10.58 22.82 24.63
C GLN A 148 -11.13 22.17 23.37
N ARG A 149 -11.35 22.97 22.31
CA ARG A 149 -11.73 22.51 20.97
C ARG A 149 -10.57 21.75 20.29
N ARG A 150 -10.07 20.68 20.92
CA ARG A 150 -8.99 19.84 20.41
C ARG A 150 -9.44 18.38 20.51
N LEU A 151 -9.44 17.68 19.39
CA LEU A 151 -9.59 16.23 19.35
C LEU A 151 -8.21 15.62 19.63
N ALA A 152 -8.12 14.81 20.68
CA ALA A 152 -6.92 14.00 20.93
C ALA A 152 -7.00 12.74 20.06
N VAL A 153 -6.08 12.61 19.10
CA VAL A 153 -5.90 11.36 18.37
C VAL A 153 -5.12 10.41 19.27
N PRO A 154 -5.62 9.20 19.57
CA PRO A 154 -4.85 8.23 20.36
C PRO A 154 -3.54 7.88 19.63
N ALA A 155 -2.45 7.80 20.39
CA ALA A 155 -1.11 7.46 19.89
C ALA A 155 -0.98 5.99 19.48
#